data_AF-A0A7S3F1J1-F1
#
_entry.id   AF-A0A7S3F1J1-F1
#
_cell.length_a   1.000
_cell.length_b   1.000
_cell.length_c   1.000
_cell.angle_alpha   90.00
_cell.angle_beta   90.00
_cell.angle_gamma   90.00
#
_symmetry.space_group_name_H-M   'P 1'
#
loop_
_entity.id
_entity.type
_entity.pdbx_description
1 polymer ?
#
loop_
_entity_poly.entity_id
_entity_poly.type
_entity_poly.pdbx_seq_one_letter_code
_entity_poly.pdbx_strand_id
1 'polypeptide(L)'
;VGWRITDMLKAGRRDKPPPNSPGGGWLSADVDAVFNELCAAGNRSQMLCKCCLDAMVFRPPVGWISMDTVNHDSLDEMVKLAYKLFRARAVIVLTVPLNNNMGPADVGGNWTAMNDRIRFYARRYHPNGPNSVQMVLYGDFATLTHDIALYNAAAMGYSDAEALRIQVQGPKKLRSFAATVCGERPSLQKGNTCKRGWISSDGMHWCPQSVAGRLTMGIACLLQCTTAHKAGRDGA
;
A
#
# COMPACT_ATOMS: atom_id res chain seq x y z
N VAL A 1 13.39 -9.04 8.58
CA VAL A 1 12.75 -8.01 9.44
C VAL A 1 11.94 -7.09 8.55
N GLY A 2 10.69 -6.80 8.89
CA GLY A 2 9.86 -5.89 8.10
C GLY A 2 10.00 -4.46 8.62
N TRP A 3 10.72 -3.62 7.90
CA TRP A 3 10.88 -2.20 8.26
C TRP A 3 9.74 -1.38 7.69
N ARG A 4 9.13 -0.54 8.51
CA ARG A 4 8.01 0.34 8.12
C ARG A 4 8.40 1.78 8.34
N ILE A 5 8.57 2.52 7.25
CA ILE A 5 8.68 3.97 7.28
C ILE A 5 7.36 4.55 6.81
N THR A 6 6.75 5.39 7.63
CA THR A 6 5.46 6.02 7.31
C THR A 6 5.67 7.35 6.62
N ASP A 7 4.74 7.70 5.73
CA ASP A 7 4.59 9.06 5.20
C ASP A 7 5.78 9.63 4.40
N MET A 8 6.47 8.75 3.68
CA MET A 8 7.48 9.13 2.67
C MET A 8 6.87 9.65 1.36
N LEU A 9 5.78 10.43 1.44
CA LEU A 9 5.13 10.98 0.26
C LEU A 9 5.83 12.26 -0.24
N LYS A 10 6.42 13.04 0.67
CA LYS A 10 7.10 14.30 0.33
C LYS A 10 8.41 14.48 1.12
N ALA A 11 9.41 15.09 0.51
CA ALA A 11 10.71 15.37 1.11
C ALA A 11 10.60 16.42 2.21
N GLY A 12 9.69 17.39 2.03
CA GLY A 12 9.38 18.40 3.05
C GLY A 12 8.74 17.85 4.33
N ARG A 13 8.53 16.54 4.42
CA ARG A 13 8.08 15.81 5.63
C ARG A 13 9.21 15.10 6.40
N ARG A 14 10.45 15.25 5.95
CA ARG A 14 11.65 14.75 6.64
C ARG A 14 11.77 15.33 8.05
N ASP A 15 12.11 14.45 9.00
CA ASP A 15 12.33 14.73 10.43
C ASP A 15 11.13 15.39 11.13
N LYS A 16 9.92 15.20 10.59
CA LYS A 16 8.67 15.59 11.23
C LYS A 16 8.10 14.45 12.06
N PRO A 17 7.38 14.76 13.16
CA PRO A 17 6.89 13.74 14.06
C PRO A 17 5.94 12.75 13.35
N PRO A 18 6.01 11.44 13.68
CA PRO A 18 5.13 10.40 13.17
C PRO A 18 3.67 10.59 13.66
N PRO A 19 2.68 9.80 13.19
CA PRO A 19 1.35 10.23 12.76
C PRO A 19 0.36 10.77 13.81
N ASN A 20 0.78 11.05 15.05
CA ASN A 20 -0.06 11.75 16.03
C ASN A 20 -0.12 13.29 15.79
N SER A 21 0.53 13.77 14.72
CA SER A 21 0.54 15.18 14.28
C SER A 21 -0.09 15.29 12.88
N PRO A 22 -0.87 16.35 12.58
CA PRO A 22 -1.60 16.50 11.33
C PRO A 22 -0.66 16.47 10.12
N GLY A 23 -0.68 15.33 9.44
CA GLY A 23 -0.02 15.11 8.17
C GLY A 23 1.34 14.43 8.21
N GLY A 24 1.69 13.75 9.31
CA GLY A 24 2.78 12.77 9.37
C GLY A 24 4.19 13.27 8.99
N GLY A 25 5.13 12.32 8.97
CA GLY A 25 6.54 12.51 8.70
C GLY A 25 7.33 11.22 8.72
N TRP A 26 8.58 11.30 8.27
CA TRP A 26 9.56 10.21 8.34
C TRP A 26 10.87 10.73 8.93
N LEU A 27 11.54 9.92 9.75
CA LEU A 27 12.79 10.29 10.41
C LEU A 27 13.99 9.81 9.59
N SER A 28 15.01 10.67 9.48
CA SER A 28 16.26 10.30 8.82
C SER A 28 16.94 9.12 9.51
N ALA A 29 16.90 9.09 10.84
CA ALA A 29 17.49 8.02 11.63
C ALA A 29 16.87 6.65 11.29
N ASP A 30 15.56 6.59 11.02
CA ASP A 30 14.89 5.35 10.62
C ASP A 30 15.34 4.92 9.22
N VAL A 31 15.47 5.87 8.28
CA VAL A 31 16.00 5.61 6.93
C VAL A 31 17.42 5.07 7.00
N ASP A 32 18.29 5.73 7.78
CA ASP A 32 19.69 5.33 7.93
C ASP A 32 19.82 3.95 8.58
N ALA A 33 19.01 3.66 9.61
CA ALA A 33 18.97 2.35 10.24
C ALA A 33 18.59 1.24 9.25
N VAL A 34 17.51 1.45 8.47
CA VAL A 34 17.07 0.51 7.43
C VAL A 34 18.14 0.33 6.37
N PHE A 35 18.69 1.43 5.86
CA PHE A 35 19.70 1.40 4.81
C PHE A 35 20.97 0.68 5.26
N ASN A 36 21.45 0.96 6.47
CA ASN A 36 22.64 0.32 7.04
C ASN A 36 22.43 -1.19 7.25
N GLU A 37 21.25 -1.61 7.71
CA GLU A 37 20.93 -3.04 7.83
C GLU A 37 20.91 -3.73 6.46
N LEU A 38 20.30 -3.11 5.46
CA LEU A 38 20.28 -3.65 4.08
C LEU A 38 21.70 -3.77 3.51
N CYS A 39 22.54 -2.76 3.71
CA CYS A 39 23.96 -2.80 3.30
C CYS A 39 24.75 -3.88 4.04
N ALA A 40 24.46 -4.12 5.32
CA ALA A 40 25.13 -5.13 6.12
C ALA A 40 24.67 -6.57 5.77
N ALA A 41 23.40 -6.74 5.43
CA ALA A 41 22.81 -8.03 5.05
C ALA A 41 23.20 -8.49 3.62
N GLY A 42 23.72 -7.59 2.78
CA GLY A 42 24.17 -7.90 1.43
C GLY A 42 25.33 -8.90 1.43
N ASN A 43 25.02 -10.17 1.15
CA ASN A 43 26.02 -11.19 0.88
C ASN A 43 26.85 -10.79 -0.37
N ARG A 44 28.17 -10.98 -0.33
CA ARG A 44 29.17 -10.48 -1.30
C ARG A 44 28.97 -10.88 -2.78
N SER A 45 27.96 -11.67 -3.10
CA SER A 45 27.75 -12.31 -4.40
C SER A 45 26.79 -11.58 -5.35
N GLN A 46 26.06 -10.54 -4.91
CA GLN A 46 25.22 -9.72 -5.80
C GLN A 46 25.99 -8.47 -6.27
N MET A 47 26.53 -8.54 -7.48
CA MET A 47 27.67 -7.74 -7.96
C MET A 47 27.41 -6.29 -8.38
N LEU A 48 26.19 -5.72 -8.34
CA LEU A 48 25.95 -4.42 -9.01
C LEU A 48 25.64 -3.22 -8.12
N CYS A 49 25.14 -3.40 -6.89
CA CYS A 49 25.08 -2.31 -5.91
C CYS A 49 24.91 -2.90 -4.50
N LYS A 50 25.94 -2.76 -3.67
CA LYS A 50 26.02 -3.31 -2.31
C LYS A 50 24.95 -2.77 -1.35
N CYS A 51 24.22 -1.73 -1.75
CA CYS A 51 23.29 -0.97 -0.92
C CYS A 51 22.06 -0.48 -1.72
N CYS A 52 21.45 -1.34 -2.54
CA CYS A 52 20.20 -1.01 -3.23
C CYS A 52 19.08 -1.98 -2.90
N LEU A 53 17.85 -1.47 -2.96
CA LEU A 53 16.65 -2.29 -3.01
C LEU A 53 16.30 -2.63 -4.47
N ASP A 54 16.01 -3.90 -4.75
CA ASP A 54 15.43 -4.28 -6.05
C ASP A 54 14.05 -3.64 -6.22
N ALA A 55 13.23 -3.66 -5.17
CA ALA A 55 11.92 -3.05 -5.17
C ALA A 55 11.53 -2.46 -3.81
N MET A 56 10.71 -1.40 -3.82
CA MET A 56 10.07 -0.82 -2.65
C MET A 56 8.55 -0.86 -2.83
N VAL A 57 7.82 -1.39 -1.84
CA VAL A 57 6.36 -1.39 -1.84
C VAL A 57 5.85 -0.20 -1.04
N PHE A 58 5.09 0.68 -1.67
CA PHE A 58 4.50 1.86 -1.06
C PHE A 58 2.99 1.72 -0.93
N ARG A 59 2.45 2.15 0.22
CA ARG A 59 1.00 2.26 0.45
C ARG A 59 0.70 3.68 0.95
N PRO A 60 -0.14 4.46 0.23
CA PRO A 60 -0.56 5.77 0.71
C PRO A 60 -1.25 5.67 2.08
N PRO A 61 -0.86 6.48 3.08
CA PRO A 61 -1.42 6.42 4.44
C PRO A 61 -2.76 7.15 4.57
N VAL A 62 -3.74 6.79 3.73
CA VAL A 62 -5.08 7.42 3.74
C VAL A 62 -5.77 7.19 5.08
N GLY A 63 -6.38 8.25 5.60
CA GLY A 63 -6.83 8.38 7.00
C GLY A 63 -5.93 9.30 7.83
N TRP A 64 -4.69 9.54 7.37
CA TRP A 64 -3.73 10.48 7.98
C TRP A 64 -3.35 11.64 7.05
N ILE A 65 -3.61 11.46 5.75
CA ILE A 65 -3.44 12.47 4.71
C ILE A 65 -4.76 12.65 3.95
N SER A 66 -4.98 13.85 3.40
CA SER A 66 -6.09 14.09 2.46
C SER A 66 -5.84 13.32 1.16
N MET A 67 -6.89 12.77 0.55
CA MET A 67 -6.81 12.04 -0.71
C MET A 67 -6.23 12.88 -1.86
N ASP A 68 -6.47 14.20 -1.85
CA ASP A 68 -5.90 15.12 -2.85
C ASP A 68 -4.39 15.34 -2.70
N THR A 69 -3.84 14.95 -1.56
CA THR A 69 -2.38 14.90 -1.37
C THR A 69 -1.76 13.84 -2.25
N VAL A 70 -2.51 12.78 -2.60
CA VAL A 70 -2.09 11.73 -3.53
C VAL A 70 -2.42 12.18 -4.94
N ASN A 71 -1.48 12.92 -5.51
CA ASN A 71 -1.53 13.46 -6.87
C ASN A 71 -0.22 13.14 -7.61
N HIS A 72 -0.12 13.54 -8.88
CA HIS A 72 1.03 13.26 -9.74
C HIS A 72 2.35 13.71 -9.09
N ASP A 73 2.43 14.96 -8.65
CA ASP A 73 3.65 15.54 -8.09
C ASP A 73 4.10 14.79 -6.82
N SER A 74 3.15 14.45 -5.95
CA SER A 74 3.45 13.70 -4.73
C SER A 74 3.95 12.27 -5.01
N LEU A 75 3.39 11.61 -6.03
CA LEU A 75 3.81 10.27 -6.44
C LEU A 75 5.19 10.32 -7.08
N ASP A 76 5.46 11.35 -7.88
CA ASP A 76 6.77 11.59 -8.48
C ASP A 76 7.85 11.89 -7.43
N GLU A 77 7.52 12.74 -6.46
CA GLU A 77 8.42 13.04 -5.34
C GLU A 77 8.72 11.78 -4.51
N MET A 78 7.70 10.97 -4.21
CA MET A 78 7.85 9.69 -3.52
C MET A 78 8.76 8.71 -4.30
N VAL A 79 8.58 8.57 -5.61
CA VAL A 79 9.44 7.71 -6.45
C VAL A 79 10.89 8.21 -6.46
N LYS A 80 11.09 9.53 -6.57
CA LYS A 80 12.43 10.14 -6.48
C LYS A 80 13.08 9.89 -5.12
N LEU A 81 12.33 9.98 -4.03
CA LEU A 81 12.80 9.69 -2.68
C LEU A 81 13.18 8.22 -2.51
N ALA A 82 12.40 7.29 -3.05
CA ALA A 82 12.72 5.85 -3.00
C ALA A 82 14.09 5.57 -3.64
N TYR A 83 14.40 6.17 -4.79
CA TYR A 83 15.74 6.07 -5.39
C TYR A 83 16.80 6.80 -4.56
N LYS A 84 16.53 8.05 -4.13
CA LYS A 84 17.51 8.86 -3.41
C LYS A 84 17.96 8.21 -2.09
N LEU A 85 17.03 7.64 -1.35
CA LEU A 85 17.26 7.13 0.00
C LEU A 85 17.65 5.66 0.01
N PHE A 86 17.07 4.82 -0.85
CA PHE A 86 17.28 3.38 -0.83
C PHE A 86 17.85 2.81 -2.13
N ARG A 87 18.17 3.66 -3.11
CA ARG A 87 18.57 3.25 -4.46
C ARG A 87 17.60 2.24 -5.07
N ALA A 88 16.31 2.35 -4.72
CA ALA A 88 15.29 1.43 -5.18
C ALA A 88 15.23 1.41 -6.71
N ARG A 89 15.27 0.21 -7.32
CA ARG A 89 15.19 0.06 -8.77
C ARG A 89 13.75 -0.01 -9.27
N ALA A 90 12.85 -0.56 -8.47
CA ALA A 90 11.42 -0.55 -8.76
C ALA A 90 10.62 0.00 -7.57
N VAL A 91 9.45 0.57 -7.86
CA VAL A 91 8.47 0.96 -6.85
C VAL A 91 7.13 0.31 -7.19
N ILE A 92 6.52 -0.35 -6.22
CA ILE A 92 5.17 -0.92 -6.33
C ILE A 92 4.23 -0.07 -5.47
N VAL A 93 3.30 0.64 -6.09
CA VAL A 93 2.32 1.47 -5.38
C VAL A 93 1.02 0.69 -5.20
N LEU A 94 0.61 0.44 -3.96
CA LEU A 94 -0.67 -0.19 -3.68
C LEU A 94 -1.78 0.86 -3.77
N THR A 95 -2.85 0.56 -4.52
CA THR A 95 -4.09 1.34 -4.44
C THR A 95 -4.69 1.24 -3.04
N VAL A 96 -5.45 2.25 -2.66
CA VAL A 96 -5.94 2.41 -1.30
C VAL A 96 -7.26 1.66 -1.14
N PRO A 97 -7.35 0.68 -0.22
CA PRO A 97 -8.59 -0.01 0.03
C PRO A 97 -9.62 0.92 0.68
N LEU A 98 -10.90 0.57 0.58
CA LEU A 98 -11.94 1.23 1.38
C LEU A 98 -11.57 1.13 2.87
N ASN A 99 -11.81 2.20 3.62
CA ASN A 99 -11.56 2.26 5.06
C ASN A 99 -12.67 3.05 5.77
N ASN A 100 -12.78 2.91 7.09
CA ASN A 100 -13.84 3.56 7.87
C ASN A 100 -13.67 5.07 8.10
N ASN A 101 -12.55 5.65 7.66
CA ASN A 101 -12.32 7.09 7.70
C ASN A 101 -12.84 7.79 6.44
N MET A 102 -13.39 7.04 5.48
CA MET A 102 -14.01 7.61 4.28
C MET A 102 -15.47 7.98 4.56
N GLY A 103 -15.85 9.18 4.12
CA GLY A 103 -17.23 9.64 4.10
C GLY A 103 -17.95 9.26 2.80
N PRO A 104 -19.28 9.52 2.72
CA PRO A 104 -20.10 9.15 1.56
C PRO A 104 -19.63 9.78 0.26
N ALA A 105 -19.20 11.03 0.34
CA ALA A 105 -18.66 11.77 -0.79
C ALA A 105 -17.32 11.21 -1.29
N ASP A 106 -16.60 10.45 -0.46
CA ASP A 106 -15.29 9.91 -0.83
C ASP A 106 -15.40 8.66 -1.70
N VAL A 107 -16.27 7.70 -1.36
CA VAL A 107 -16.30 6.37 -2.00
C VAL A 107 -16.73 6.40 -3.47
N GLY A 108 -17.57 7.36 -3.87
CA GLY A 108 -17.97 7.55 -5.28
C GLY A 108 -17.19 8.62 -6.03
N GLY A 109 -16.32 9.36 -5.35
CA GLY A 109 -15.63 10.53 -5.90
C GLY A 109 -14.13 10.48 -5.64
N ASN A 110 -13.71 11.07 -4.52
CA ASN A 110 -12.30 11.27 -4.20
C ASN A 110 -11.48 9.98 -4.12
N TRP A 111 -12.07 8.90 -3.59
CA TRP A 111 -11.40 7.60 -3.47
C TRP A 111 -11.12 6.98 -4.84
N THR A 112 -12.14 6.96 -5.71
CA THR A 112 -12.01 6.47 -7.09
C THR A 112 -10.99 7.30 -7.84
N ALA A 113 -11.12 8.63 -7.80
CA ALA A 113 -10.20 9.55 -8.46
C ALA A 113 -8.75 9.38 -7.98
N MET A 114 -8.52 9.22 -6.68
CA MET A 114 -7.20 8.97 -6.11
C MET A 114 -6.60 7.64 -6.61
N ASN A 115 -7.37 6.56 -6.58
CA ASN A 115 -6.88 5.26 -7.06
C ASN A 115 -6.61 5.27 -8.57
N ASP A 116 -7.41 5.99 -9.35
CA ASP A 116 -7.16 6.19 -10.78
C ASP A 116 -5.89 7.01 -11.03
N ARG A 117 -5.60 8.02 -10.21
CA ARG A 117 -4.30 8.74 -10.27
C ARG A 117 -3.13 7.80 -10.03
N ILE A 118 -3.22 6.89 -9.06
CA ILE A 118 -2.18 5.87 -8.81
C ILE A 118 -2.00 4.96 -10.03
N ARG A 119 -3.10 4.39 -10.55
CA ARG A 119 -3.09 3.51 -11.73
C ARG A 119 -2.50 4.23 -12.94
N PHE A 120 -2.95 5.47 -13.19
CA PHE A 120 -2.50 6.28 -14.31
C PHE A 120 -1.01 6.64 -14.20
N TYR A 121 -0.57 7.10 -13.03
CA TYR A 121 0.83 7.43 -12.77
C TYR A 121 1.73 6.24 -13.05
N ALA A 122 1.44 5.06 -12.47
CA ALA A 122 2.24 3.87 -12.67
C ALA A 122 2.29 3.43 -14.14
N ARG A 123 1.16 3.47 -14.88
CA ARG A 123 1.10 3.11 -16.30
C ARG A 123 1.85 4.07 -17.22
N ARG A 124 1.98 5.34 -16.83
CA ARG A 124 2.62 6.40 -17.63
C ARG A 124 4.02 6.75 -17.12
N TYR A 125 4.51 6.06 -16.10
CA TYR A 125 5.83 6.32 -15.56
C TYR A 125 6.91 5.99 -16.58
N HIS A 126 7.85 6.90 -16.76
CA HIS A 126 9.05 6.70 -17.56
C HIS A 126 10.28 7.03 -16.70
N PRO A 127 11.32 6.17 -16.69
CA PRO A 127 12.55 6.46 -15.96
C PRO A 127 13.21 7.75 -16.43
N ASN A 128 13.67 8.56 -15.49
CA ASN A 128 14.43 9.78 -15.78
C ASN A 128 15.95 9.49 -15.80
N GLY A 129 16.34 8.55 -16.67
CA GLY A 129 17.74 8.12 -16.85
C GLY A 129 18.21 6.98 -15.92
N PRO A 130 19.51 6.64 -15.97
CA PRO A 130 20.07 5.47 -15.29
C PRO A 130 20.10 5.61 -13.76
N ASN A 131 20.06 6.86 -13.28
CA ASN A 131 20.07 7.22 -11.86
C ASN A 131 18.66 7.51 -11.33
N SER A 132 17.69 6.67 -11.70
CA SER A 132 16.30 6.79 -11.26
C SER A 132 15.67 5.42 -11.02
N VAL A 133 14.46 5.41 -10.48
CA VAL A 133 13.62 4.20 -10.46
C VAL A 133 13.38 3.78 -11.91
N GLN A 134 13.62 2.51 -12.20
CA GLN A 134 13.55 1.95 -13.54
C GLN A 134 12.15 1.45 -13.90
N MET A 135 11.29 1.24 -12.90
CA MET A 135 9.95 0.74 -13.08
C MET A 135 9.04 1.16 -11.94
N VAL A 136 7.84 1.63 -12.27
CA VAL A 136 6.76 1.80 -11.31
C VAL A 136 5.63 0.86 -11.69
N LEU A 137 5.23 0.01 -10.75
CA LEU A 137 4.08 -0.88 -10.86
C LEU A 137 3.01 -0.45 -9.86
N TYR A 138 1.80 -0.97 -10.01
CA TYR A 138 0.77 -0.84 -8.99
C TYR A 138 0.13 -2.19 -8.67
N GLY A 139 -0.22 -2.36 -7.40
CA GLY A 139 -1.05 -3.48 -6.94
C GLY A 139 -2.46 -2.98 -6.66
N ASP A 140 -3.46 -3.53 -7.36
CA ASP A 140 -4.83 -3.03 -7.26
C ASP A 140 -5.59 -3.58 -6.04
N PHE A 141 -5.14 -3.19 -4.85
CA PHE A 141 -5.73 -3.60 -3.59
C PHE A 141 -7.13 -2.98 -3.37
N ALA A 142 -7.36 -1.77 -3.87
CA ALA A 142 -8.65 -1.10 -3.89
C ALA A 142 -9.74 -1.98 -4.52
N THR A 143 -9.52 -2.41 -5.77
CA THR A 143 -10.47 -3.27 -6.50
C THR A 143 -10.70 -4.59 -5.77
N LEU A 144 -9.63 -5.26 -5.33
CA LEU A 144 -9.75 -6.51 -4.56
C LEU A 144 -10.66 -6.33 -3.33
N THR A 145 -10.44 -5.28 -2.54
CA THR A 145 -11.23 -5.05 -1.33
C THR A 145 -12.67 -4.63 -1.60
N HIS A 146 -12.90 -3.89 -2.69
CA HIS A 146 -14.22 -3.49 -3.14
C HIS A 146 -15.03 -4.70 -3.61
N ASP A 147 -14.46 -5.54 -4.46
CA ASP A 147 -15.14 -6.73 -5.00
C ASP A 147 -15.47 -7.73 -3.89
N ILE A 148 -14.58 -7.90 -2.92
CA ILE A 148 -14.85 -8.69 -1.71
C ILE A 148 -16.03 -8.10 -0.92
N ALA A 149 -16.10 -6.77 -0.78
CA ALA A 149 -17.20 -6.13 -0.05
C ALA A 149 -18.55 -6.35 -0.77
N LEU A 150 -18.59 -6.16 -2.09
CA LEU A 150 -19.79 -6.38 -2.91
C LEU A 150 -20.23 -7.84 -2.90
N TYR A 151 -19.29 -8.77 -3.10
CA TYR A 151 -19.58 -10.22 -3.07
C TYR A 151 -20.26 -10.63 -1.76
N ASN A 152 -19.77 -10.12 -0.63
CA ASN A 152 -20.34 -10.43 0.68
C ASN A 152 -21.71 -9.78 0.88
N ALA A 153 -21.90 -8.54 0.42
CA ALA A 153 -23.19 -7.88 0.49
C ALA A 153 -24.26 -8.65 -0.29
N ALA A 154 -23.93 -9.08 -1.50
CA ALA A 154 -24.79 -9.91 -2.33
C ALA A 154 -25.14 -11.25 -1.63
N ALA A 155 -24.16 -11.91 -1.00
CA ALA A 155 -24.39 -13.14 -0.24
C ALA A 155 -25.33 -12.95 0.98
N MET A 156 -25.46 -11.73 1.49
CA MET A 156 -26.38 -11.37 2.57
C MET A 156 -27.72 -10.81 2.08
N GLY A 157 -27.93 -10.74 0.76
CA GLY A 157 -29.16 -10.21 0.17
C GLY A 157 -29.23 -8.68 0.08
N TYR A 158 -28.10 -7.98 0.23
CA TYR A 158 -28.02 -6.54 -0.01
C TYR A 158 -27.66 -6.25 -1.47
N SER A 159 -28.19 -5.16 -2.01
CA SER A 159 -27.73 -4.59 -3.30
C SER A 159 -26.38 -3.89 -3.17
N ASP A 160 -25.68 -3.69 -4.29
CA ASP A 160 -24.40 -2.95 -4.32
C ASP A 160 -24.53 -1.54 -3.74
N ALA A 161 -25.62 -0.84 -4.04
CA ALA A 161 -25.89 0.49 -3.51
C ALA A 161 -26.04 0.47 -1.98
N GLU A 162 -26.72 -0.53 -1.43
CA GLU A 162 -26.83 -0.72 0.02
C GLU A 162 -25.50 -1.10 0.65
N ALA A 163 -24.70 -1.94 -0.02
CA ALA A 163 -23.37 -2.34 0.41
C ALA A 163 -22.48 -1.12 0.64
N LEU A 164 -22.37 -0.26 -0.37
CA LEU A 164 -21.56 0.96 -0.33
C LEU A 164 -22.11 1.94 0.70
N ARG A 165 -23.44 2.15 0.73
CA ARG A 165 -24.08 3.02 1.72
C ARG A 165 -23.77 2.58 3.15
N ILE A 166 -23.88 1.29 3.43
CA ILE A 166 -23.66 0.75 4.77
C ILE A 166 -22.18 0.73 5.14
N GLN A 167 -21.28 0.45 4.20
CA GLN A 167 -19.84 0.50 4.44
C GLN A 167 -19.39 1.90 4.91
N VAL A 168 -20.05 2.94 4.40
CA VAL A 168 -19.68 4.33 4.65
C VAL A 168 -20.50 4.99 5.75
N GLN A 169 -21.82 4.83 5.71
CA GLN A 169 -22.78 5.50 6.59
C GLN A 169 -23.41 4.56 7.62
N GLY A 170 -23.23 3.25 7.47
CA GLY A 170 -23.91 2.27 8.31
C GLY A 170 -23.56 2.44 9.80
N PRO A 171 -24.40 1.89 10.69
CA PRO A 171 -24.03 1.68 12.08
C PRO A 171 -22.64 1.04 12.16
N LYS A 172 -21.80 1.41 13.14
CA LYS A 172 -20.45 0.82 13.28
C LYS A 172 -20.45 -0.72 13.20
N LYS A 173 -21.52 -1.37 13.67
CA LYS A 173 -21.72 -2.83 13.61
C LYS A 173 -22.03 -3.38 12.21
N LEU A 174 -22.55 -2.55 11.31
CA LEU A 174 -22.95 -2.90 9.94
C LEU A 174 -21.97 -2.40 8.88
N ARG A 175 -21.06 -1.43 9.17
CA ARG A 175 -19.95 -0.97 8.28
C ARG A 175 -18.96 -2.07 7.85
N SER A 176 -19.32 -3.30 8.14
CA SER A 176 -18.49 -4.44 8.39
C SER A 176 -18.73 -5.55 7.37
N PHE A 177 -19.47 -5.24 6.30
CA PHE A 177 -19.92 -6.18 5.27
C PHE A 177 -18.84 -6.99 4.56
N ALA A 178 -17.55 -6.74 4.79
CA ALA A 178 -16.51 -7.64 4.34
C ALA A 178 -16.43 -8.89 5.24
N ALA A 179 -17.13 -9.97 4.89
CA ALA A 179 -16.80 -11.32 5.34
C ALA A 179 -15.50 -11.81 4.67
N THR A 180 -14.37 -11.29 5.14
CA THR A 180 -13.01 -11.87 5.06
C THR A 180 -12.15 -11.23 6.13
N VAL A 181 -12.75 -10.97 7.29
CA VAL A 181 -12.14 -10.24 8.38
C VAL A 181 -12.27 -11.04 9.68
N CYS A 182 -11.42 -10.73 10.65
CA CYS A 182 -11.45 -11.35 11.95
C CYS A 182 -12.67 -10.90 12.72
N GLY A 183 -13.44 -11.87 13.22
CA GLY A 183 -14.54 -11.62 14.13
C GLY A 183 -14.13 -10.98 15.46
N GLU A 184 -12.83 -10.85 15.69
CA GLU A 184 -12.23 -10.19 16.84
C GLU A 184 -11.02 -9.38 16.37
N ARG A 185 -10.74 -8.26 17.03
CA ARG A 185 -9.52 -7.48 16.79
C ARG A 185 -8.32 -8.41 17.02
N PRO A 186 -7.41 -8.58 16.04
CA PRO A 186 -6.23 -9.42 16.23
C PRO A 186 -5.48 -8.98 17.48
N SER A 187 -5.38 -9.87 18.46
CA SER A 187 -4.51 -9.64 19.61
C SER A 187 -3.07 -9.59 19.10
N LEU A 188 -2.32 -8.56 19.47
CA LEU A 188 -0.88 -8.47 19.18
C LEU A 188 -0.11 -9.69 19.71
N GLN A 189 -0.63 -10.36 20.74
CA GLN A 189 -0.03 -11.56 21.34
C GLN A 189 -0.41 -12.86 20.61
N LYS A 190 -1.50 -12.86 19.83
CA LYS A 190 -1.99 -14.04 19.08
C LYS A 190 -1.97 -13.77 17.57
N GLY A 191 -0.87 -13.21 17.08
CA GLY A 191 -0.72 -12.52 15.78
C GLY A 191 -1.21 -13.26 14.52
N ASN A 192 -1.57 -14.54 14.59
CA ASN A 192 -2.01 -15.34 13.45
C ASN A 192 -3.40 -15.99 13.64
N THR A 193 -4.03 -15.86 14.80
CA THR A 193 -5.33 -16.50 15.07
C THR A 193 -6.46 -15.49 14.96
N CYS A 194 -7.41 -15.83 14.10
CA CYS A 194 -8.53 -15.00 13.74
C CYS A 194 -9.73 -15.94 13.68
N LYS A 195 -10.83 -15.61 14.38
CA LYS A 195 -12.05 -16.41 14.26
C LYS A 195 -12.56 -16.24 12.83
N ARG A 196 -12.47 -17.31 12.04
CA ARG A 196 -12.90 -17.34 10.63
C ARG A 196 -14.39 -16.99 10.56
N GLY A 197 -14.73 -16.08 9.66
CA GLY A 197 -16.10 -15.92 9.18
C GLY A 197 -16.92 -14.77 9.77
N TRP A 198 -16.32 -13.66 10.22
CA TRP A 198 -17.11 -12.53 10.71
C TRP A 198 -16.55 -11.18 10.23
N ILE A 199 -17.33 -10.54 9.38
CA ILE A 199 -17.68 -9.10 9.36
C ILE A 199 -16.76 -8.19 10.22
N SER A 200 -15.95 -7.33 9.56
CA SER A 200 -15.01 -6.39 10.24
C SER A 200 -15.70 -5.22 10.92
N SER A 201 -15.72 -5.15 12.25
CA SER A 201 -16.39 -4.03 12.97
C SER A 201 -15.94 -2.63 12.53
N ASP A 202 -14.78 -2.50 11.88
CA ASP A 202 -14.26 -1.21 11.42
C ASP A 202 -13.88 -1.17 9.95
N GLY A 203 -14.14 -2.21 9.15
CA GLY A 203 -13.82 -2.22 7.72
C GLY A 203 -12.34 -2.00 7.36
N MET A 204 -11.41 -1.94 8.33
CA MET A 204 -10.00 -1.61 8.12
C MET A 204 -9.06 -2.77 8.42
N HIS A 205 -9.41 -3.61 9.39
CA HIS A 205 -8.52 -4.67 9.88
C HIS A 205 -8.78 -6.00 9.18
N TRP A 206 -8.41 -6.13 7.89
CA TRP A 206 -8.57 -7.35 7.11
C TRP A 206 -8.03 -8.61 7.80
N CYS A 207 -8.72 -9.76 7.67
CA CYS A 207 -8.22 -11.03 8.20
C CYS A 207 -6.94 -11.42 7.44
N PRO A 208 -5.80 -11.55 8.12
CA PRO A 208 -4.58 -11.98 7.46
C PRO A 208 -4.74 -13.34 6.77
N GLN A 209 -5.50 -14.27 7.36
CA GLN A 209 -5.71 -15.61 6.79
C GLN A 209 -6.48 -15.58 5.46
N SER A 210 -7.33 -14.58 5.23
CA SER A 210 -8.15 -14.49 4.02
C SER A 210 -7.54 -13.59 2.95
N VAL A 211 -6.94 -12.46 3.38
CA VAL A 211 -6.47 -11.39 2.47
C VAL A 211 -4.96 -11.38 2.32
N ALA A 212 -4.19 -11.70 3.38
CA ALA A 212 -2.73 -11.58 3.31
C ALA A 212 -2.15 -12.53 2.27
N GLY A 213 -2.62 -13.78 2.18
CA GLY A 213 -2.17 -14.71 1.14
C GLY A 213 -2.38 -14.16 -0.27
N ARG A 214 -3.55 -13.58 -0.55
CA ARG A 214 -3.86 -12.98 -1.87
C ARG A 214 -3.01 -11.75 -2.16
N LEU A 215 -2.88 -10.84 -1.18
CA LEU A 215 -2.07 -9.64 -1.32
C LEU A 215 -0.58 -9.98 -1.49
N THR A 216 -0.06 -10.91 -0.68
CA THR A 216 1.32 -11.41 -0.78
C THR A 216 1.58 -12.06 -2.13
N MET A 217 0.66 -12.90 -2.64
CA MET A 217 0.79 -13.47 -3.98
C MET A 217 0.79 -12.41 -5.08
N GLY A 218 -0.09 -11.41 -4.98
CA GLY A 218 -0.12 -10.28 -5.92
C GLY A 218 1.19 -9.49 -5.91
N ILE A 219 1.71 -9.17 -4.72
CA ILE A 219 3.01 -8.49 -4.57
C ILE A 219 4.15 -9.37 -5.10
N ALA A 220 4.15 -10.67 -4.81
CA ALA A 220 5.17 -11.60 -5.31
C ALA A 220 5.19 -11.67 -6.84
N CYS A 221 4.01 -11.69 -7.47
CA CYS A 221 3.89 -11.61 -8.93
C CYS A 221 4.49 -10.31 -9.48
N LEU A 222 4.15 -9.16 -8.87
CA LEU A 222 4.71 -7.87 -9.27
C LEU A 222 6.23 -7.83 -9.09
N LEU A 223 6.75 -8.35 -7.97
CA LEU A 223 8.19 -8.46 -7.71
C LEU A 223 8.87 -9.32 -8.78
N GLN A 224 8.28 -10.45 -9.17
CA GLN A 224 8.79 -11.29 -10.26
C GLN A 224 8.87 -10.52 -11.59
N CYS A 225 7.89 -9.67 -11.89
CA CYS A 225 7.95 -8.80 -13.07
C CYS A 225 9.13 -7.81 -13.00
N THR A 226 9.45 -7.30 -11.81
CA THR A 226 10.60 -6.39 -11.64
C THR A 226 11.95 -7.10 -11.84
N THR A 227 12.07 -8.36 -11.39
CA THR A 227 13.33 -9.12 -11.50
C THR A 227 13.52 -9.73 -12.89
N ALA A 228 12.45 -10.19 -13.55
CA ALA A 228 12.51 -10.71 -14.91
C ALA A 228 12.93 -9.62 -15.91
N HIS A 229 12.44 -8.39 -15.74
CA HIS A 229 12.85 -7.25 -16.56
C HIS A 229 14.35 -6.93 -16.42
N LYS A 230 14.94 -7.19 -15.24
CA LYS A 230 16.38 -7.01 -14.99
C LYS A 230 17.21 -8.03 -15.78
N ALA A 231 16.84 -9.31 -15.73
CA ALA A 231 17.54 -10.37 -16.44
C ALA A 231 17.58 -10.15 -17.97
N GLY A 232 16.51 -9.61 -18.55
CA GLY A 232 16.48 -9.28 -19.97
C GLY A 232 17.34 -8.08 -20.38
N ARG A 233 17.66 -7.16 -19.46
CA ARG A 233 18.58 -6.03 -19.73
C ARG A 233 20.05 -6.40 -19.54
N ASP A 234 20.34 -7.25 -18.55
CA ASP A 234 21.71 -7.63 -18.22
C ASP A 234 22.25 -8.77 -19.12
N GLY A 235 21.35 -9.44 -19.87
CA GLY A 235 21.68 -10.52 -20.81
C GLY A 235 21.66 -10.13 -22.30
N ALA A 236 21.50 -8.86 -22.62
CA ALA A 236 21.53 -8.30 -23.97
C ALA A 236 22.65 -7.26 -24.08
#